data_AF-A0A382TMX8-F1
#
_entry.id   AF-A0A382TMX8-F1
#
_cell.length_a   1.000
_cell.length_b   1.000
_cell.length_c   1.000
_cell.angle_alpha   90.00
_cell.angle_beta   90.00
_cell.angle_gamma   90.00
#
_symmetry.space_group_name_H-M   'P 1'
#
loop_
_entity.id
_entity.type
_entity.pdbx_description
1 polymer ?
#
loop_
_entity_poly.entity_id
_entity_poly.type
_entity_poly.pdbx_seq_one_letter_code
_entity_poly.pdbx_strand_id
1 'polypeptide(L)'
;DSLKIVVPIDITDNSLLRGNIQIQMHVDGKMASDSWVTILPKDTLQVLTSTVSKYRTKKEILDILEPQKLAQGDSVFIRALINDQVGNTTIGTQSESFFQLDTLPPTIPNNLRGFILTDDVQAADTTILNLSGERIFLTSLRREIGGDMSKVETIRLWTNDSINFATQHWQDPKEDTEVDVSGIARYQYALYESANDDEDSAFSLFRDYQTQSDSLDTVIVAVDSLRHNRWYYPVVQAVDSAGNTSNTLELYGGDKRLKVFRYNARPIADPVPNVTAYEDVFWEEVIKVNDKDLLTLRSD
;
A
#
# COMPACT_ATOMS: atom_id res chain seq x y z
N ASP A 1 -3.61 5.11 -13.68
CA ASP A 1 -2.68 4.38 -14.55
C ASP A 1 -3.02 4.52 -16.03
N SER A 2 -1.98 4.63 -16.86
CA SER A 2 -2.12 4.77 -18.32
C SER A 2 -1.05 3.99 -19.06
N LEU A 3 -1.43 3.37 -20.16
CA LEU A 3 -0.54 2.74 -21.12
C LEU A 3 0.08 3.80 -22.03
N LYS A 4 1.41 3.78 -22.18
CA LYS A 4 2.15 4.63 -23.13
C LYS A 4 2.38 3.87 -24.44
N ILE A 5 1.87 4.40 -25.53
CA ILE A 5 2.05 3.88 -26.89
C ILE A 5 3.00 4.81 -27.63
N VAL A 6 4.10 4.27 -28.14
CA VAL A 6 5.08 5.03 -28.94
C VAL A 6 4.84 4.72 -30.41
N VAL A 7 4.46 5.74 -31.18
CA VAL A 7 4.15 5.62 -32.61
C VAL A 7 5.28 6.23 -33.42
N PRO A 8 5.96 5.44 -34.29
CA PRO A 8 6.93 5.98 -35.25
C PRO A 8 6.24 6.87 -36.29
N ILE A 9 6.84 8.00 -36.63
CA ILE A 9 6.31 8.95 -37.62
C ILE A 9 7.38 9.24 -38.67
N ASP A 10 6.98 9.27 -39.94
CA ASP A 10 7.84 9.75 -41.02
C ASP A 10 7.94 11.28 -40.96
N ILE A 11 9.11 11.77 -40.56
CA ILE A 11 9.38 13.21 -40.44
C ILE A 11 9.53 13.91 -41.79
N THR A 12 9.67 13.17 -42.89
CA THR A 12 9.82 13.73 -44.23
C THR A 12 8.46 14.01 -44.89
N ASP A 13 7.39 13.43 -44.37
CA ASP A 13 6.04 13.63 -44.85
C ASP A 13 5.32 14.76 -44.10
N ASN A 14 5.38 15.97 -44.67
CA ASN A 14 4.70 17.15 -44.13
C ASN A 14 3.16 17.06 -44.17
N SER A 15 2.57 16.14 -44.95
CA SER A 15 1.10 15.99 -45.03
C SER A 15 0.49 15.45 -43.73
N LEU A 16 1.31 14.80 -42.91
CA LEU A 16 0.92 14.25 -41.61
C LEU A 16 0.68 15.34 -40.56
N LEU A 17 1.24 16.54 -40.75
CA LEU A 17 1.02 17.66 -39.83
C LEU A 17 -0.45 18.06 -39.82
N ARG A 18 -1.04 18.22 -38.61
CA ARG A 18 -2.48 18.44 -38.39
C ARG A 18 -3.38 17.27 -38.79
N GLY A 19 -2.77 16.12 -39.10
CA GLY A 19 -3.45 14.84 -39.20
C GLY A 19 -3.86 14.29 -37.82
N ASN A 20 -4.26 13.02 -37.79
CA ASN A 20 -4.60 12.34 -36.55
C ASN A 20 -3.98 10.95 -36.43
N ILE A 21 -3.79 10.51 -35.19
CA ILE A 21 -3.35 9.18 -34.81
C ILE A 21 -4.52 8.50 -34.11
N GLN A 22 -4.84 7.29 -34.53
CA GLN A 22 -5.86 6.44 -33.92
C GLN A 22 -5.18 5.19 -33.39
N ILE A 23 -5.27 4.97 -32.09
CA ILE A 23 -4.74 3.75 -31.48
C ILE A 23 -5.79 2.66 -31.63
N GLN A 24 -5.37 1.51 -32.13
CA GLN A 24 -6.21 0.33 -32.25
C GLN A 24 -5.64 -0.82 -31.43
N MET A 25 -6.53 -1.64 -30.88
CA MET A 25 -6.17 -2.82 -30.08
C MET A 25 -6.84 -4.07 -30.63
N HIS A 26 -6.15 -5.19 -30.45
CA HIS A 26 -6.60 -6.52 -30.81
C HIS A 26 -6.41 -7.45 -29.62
N VAL A 27 -7.46 -8.19 -29.25
CA VAL A 27 -7.44 -9.19 -28.19
C VAL A 27 -7.18 -10.55 -28.83
N ASP A 28 -6.03 -11.13 -28.53
CA ASP A 28 -5.62 -12.41 -29.11
C ASP A 28 -6.61 -13.52 -28.75
N GLY A 29 -6.87 -14.41 -29.71
CA GLY A 29 -7.82 -15.53 -29.56
C GLY A 29 -9.31 -15.17 -29.42
N LYS A 30 -9.68 -13.89 -29.20
CA LYS A 30 -11.08 -13.44 -29.05
C LYS A 30 -11.60 -12.62 -30.22
N MET A 31 -10.69 -12.04 -30.99
CA MET A 31 -10.99 -11.28 -32.20
C MET A 31 -10.52 -12.03 -33.45
N ALA A 32 -11.22 -11.85 -34.58
CA ALA A 32 -10.71 -12.34 -35.86
C ALA A 32 -9.36 -11.68 -36.19
N SER A 33 -8.46 -12.37 -36.88
CA SER A 33 -7.05 -11.94 -37.07
C SER A 33 -6.88 -10.53 -37.65
N ASP A 34 -7.79 -10.08 -38.52
CA ASP A 34 -7.77 -8.73 -39.10
C ASP A 34 -8.73 -7.74 -38.43
N SER A 35 -9.36 -8.13 -37.31
CA SER A 35 -10.28 -7.31 -36.55
C SER A 35 -9.53 -6.51 -35.49
N TRP A 36 -9.80 -5.20 -35.44
CA TRP A 36 -9.15 -4.27 -34.52
C TRP A 36 -10.17 -3.24 -34.05
N VAL A 37 -10.15 -2.89 -32.77
CA VAL A 37 -11.04 -1.86 -32.20
C VAL A 37 -10.26 -0.57 -31.97
N THR A 38 -10.84 0.57 -32.32
CA THR A 38 -10.23 1.88 -32.08
C THR A 38 -10.48 2.34 -30.66
N ILE A 39 -9.40 2.64 -29.93
CA ILE A 39 -9.44 3.17 -28.57
C ILE A 39 -9.42 4.70 -28.63
N LEU A 40 -10.54 5.31 -28.24
CA LEU A 40 -10.70 6.75 -28.17
C LEU A 40 -9.86 7.35 -27.01
N PRO A 41 -9.51 8.65 -27.06
CA PRO A 41 -9.81 9.61 -28.13
C PRO A 41 -8.96 9.40 -29.39
N LYS A 42 -9.32 10.08 -30.49
CA LYS A 42 -8.38 10.25 -31.61
C LYS A 42 -7.41 11.37 -31.26
N ASP A 43 -6.13 11.15 -31.52
CA ASP A 43 -5.08 12.07 -31.17
C ASP A 43 -4.71 12.98 -32.33
N THR A 44 -4.53 14.27 -32.10
CA THR A 44 -3.97 15.16 -33.14
C THR A 44 -2.45 14.99 -33.25
N LEU A 45 -1.94 15.08 -34.47
CA LEU A 45 -0.51 15.14 -34.77
C LEU A 45 -0.09 16.59 -35.06
N GLN A 46 0.41 17.30 -34.05
CA GLN A 46 0.74 18.73 -34.15
C GLN A 46 2.20 19.01 -34.48
N VAL A 47 3.08 18.03 -34.29
CA VAL A 47 4.52 18.15 -34.50
C VAL A 47 5.02 16.85 -35.13
N LEU A 48 5.95 16.98 -36.08
CA LEU A 48 6.66 15.84 -36.65
C LEU A 48 7.94 15.59 -35.86
N THR A 49 7.93 14.51 -35.11
CA THR A 49 9.10 13.94 -34.43
C THR A 49 9.21 12.48 -34.84
N SER A 50 10.41 11.90 -34.83
CA SER A 50 10.62 10.49 -35.24
C SER A 50 9.73 9.50 -34.49
N THR A 51 9.32 9.84 -33.27
CA THR A 51 8.30 9.12 -32.51
C THR A 51 7.39 10.10 -31.78
N VAL A 52 6.13 9.71 -31.62
CA VAL A 52 5.13 10.43 -30.81
C VAL A 52 4.56 9.47 -29.78
N SER A 53 4.57 9.88 -28.51
CA SER A 53 3.98 9.09 -27.42
C SER A 53 2.53 9.51 -27.19
N LYS A 54 1.63 8.54 -27.19
CA LYS A 54 0.21 8.69 -26.85
C LYS A 54 -0.14 7.81 -25.67
N TYR A 55 -1.18 8.19 -24.93
CA TYR A 55 -1.55 7.52 -23.70
C TYR A 55 -3.00 7.07 -23.77
N ARG A 56 -3.28 5.89 -23.21
CA ARG A 56 -4.65 5.39 -22.98
C ARG A 56 -4.77 4.94 -21.55
N THR A 57 -5.80 5.42 -20.87
CA THR A 57 -6.11 5.01 -19.49
C THR A 57 -6.69 3.60 -19.47
N LYS A 58 -6.55 2.90 -18.33
CA LYS A 58 -7.18 1.59 -18.12
C LYS A 58 -8.68 1.64 -18.44
N LYS A 59 -9.36 2.71 -18.01
CA LYS A 59 -10.79 2.91 -18.27
C LYS A 59 -11.13 3.02 -19.75
N GLU A 60 -10.41 3.86 -20.51
CA GLU A 60 -10.65 4.02 -21.96
C GLU A 60 -10.49 2.70 -22.73
N ILE A 61 -9.50 1.90 -22.33
CA ILE A 61 -9.24 0.59 -22.94
C ILE A 61 -10.37 -0.39 -22.60
N LEU A 62 -10.67 -0.55 -21.30
CA LEU A 62 -11.64 -1.54 -20.83
C LEU A 62 -13.07 -1.22 -21.30
N ASP A 63 -13.50 0.05 -21.24
CA ASP A 63 -14.85 0.45 -21.69
C ASP A 63 -15.09 0.08 -23.17
N ILE A 64 -14.05 0.11 -24.00
CA ILE A 64 -14.15 -0.19 -25.44
C ILE A 64 -13.98 -1.68 -25.73
N LEU A 65 -13.14 -2.38 -24.96
CA LEU A 65 -12.88 -3.81 -25.14
C LEU A 65 -13.83 -4.71 -24.34
N GLU A 66 -14.68 -4.17 -23.46
CA GLU A 66 -15.69 -4.91 -22.69
C GLU A 66 -16.53 -5.88 -23.56
N PRO A 67 -17.00 -5.51 -24.77
CA PRO A 67 -17.75 -6.44 -25.63
C PRO A 67 -16.97 -7.67 -26.08
N GLN A 68 -15.63 -7.64 -26.02
CA GLN A 68 -14.76 -8.78 -26.33
C GLN A 68 -14.70 -9.81 -25.20
N LYS A 69 -15.37 -9.54 -24.06
CA LYS A 69 -15.39 -10.41 -22.87
C LYS A 69 -13.98 -10.69 -22.37
N LEU A 70 -13.23 -9.61 -22.13
CA LEU A 70 -11.89 -9.69 -21.58
C LEU A 70 -11.87 -10.53 -20.29
N ALA A 71 -10.84 -11.35 -20.15
CA ALA A 71 -10.62 -12.23 -19.00
C ALA A 71 -9.16 -12.14 -18.55
N GLN A 72 -8.89 -12.64 -17.34
CA GLN A 72 -7.54 -12.78 -16.80
C GLN A 72 -6.61 -13.44 -17.81
N GLY A 73 -5.43 -12.85 -18.00
CA GLY A 73 -4.36 -13.33 -18.88
C GLY A 73 -4.56 -13.08 -20.37
N ASP A 74 -5.66 -12.45 -20.79
CA ASP A 74 -5.85 -12.05 -22.18
C ASP A 74 -4.73 -11.12 -22.64
N SER A 75 -4.13 -11.45 -23.78
CA SER A 75 -3.06 -10.65 -24.38
C SER A 75 -3.63 -9.66 -25.38
N VAL A 76 -3.25 -8.38 -25.22
CA VAL A 76 -3.75 -7.28 -26.04
C VAL A 76 -2.60 -6.65 -26.81
N PHE A 77 -2.70 -6.75 -28.14
CA PHE A 77 -1.78 -6.15 -29.09
C PHE A 77 -2.26 -4.78 -29.55
N ILE A 78 -1.32 -3.96 -29.99
CA ILE A 78 -1.57 -2.56 -30.31
C ILE A 78 -1.08 -2.26 -31.72
N ARG A 79 -1.80 -1.42 -32.45
CA ARG A 79 -1.29 -0.77 -33.66
C ARG A 79 -1.78 0.68 -33.72
N ALA A 80 -1.18 1.48 -34.60
CA ALA A 80 -1.61 2.84 -34.85
C ALA A 80 -2.08 3.01 -36.29
N LEU A 81 -3.16 3.75 -36.50
CA LEU A 81 -3.55 4.30 -37.80
C LEU A 81 -3.15 5.76 -37.80
N ILE A 82 -2.46 6.18 -38.87
CA ILE A 82 -2.04 7.55 -39.07
C ILE A 82 -2.85 8.10 -40.23
N ASN A 83 -3.55 9.20 -39.99
CA ASN A 83 -4.30 9.94 -40.98
C ASN A 83 -3.59 11.24 -41.29
N ASP A 84 -3.40 11.55 -42.58
CA ASP A 84 -2.92 12.86 -43.01
C ASP A 84 -4.03 13.94 -42.87
N GLN A 85 -3.71 15.20 -43.20
CA GLN A 85 -4.67 16.30 -43.13
C GLN A 85 -5.90 16.10 -44.04
N VAL A 86 -5.74 15.39 -45.16
CA VAL A 86 -6.80 15.20 -46.18
C VAL A 86 -7.55 13.88 -46.03
N GLY A 87 -7.21 13.06 -45.03
CA GLY A 87 -7.91 11.84 -44.65
C GLY A 87 -7.31 10.54 -45.21
N ASN A 88 -6.18 10.57 -45.92
CA ASN A 88 -5.50 9.34 -46.32
C ASN A 88 -5.00 8.61 -45.07
N THR A 89 -5.16 7.28 -45.05
CA THR A 89 -4.86 6.46 -43.88
C THR A 89 -3.71 5.51 -44.16
N THR A 90 -2.70 5.53 -43.31
CA THR A 90 -1.66 4.50 -43.22
C THR A 90 -1.93 3.62 -42.01
N ILE A 91 -2.02 2.31 -42.23
CA ILE A 91 -2.22 1.33 -41.17
C ILE A 91 -0.85 0.83 -40.71
N GLY A 92 -0.53 1.03 -39.44
CA GLY A 92 0.68 0.50 -38.82
C GLY A 92 0.64 -1.00 -38.64
N THR A 93 1.82 -1.61 -38.56
CA THR A 93 1.97 -3.02 -38.20
C THR A 93 1.61 -3.25 -36.74
N GLN A 94 1.29 -4.51 -36.40
CA GLN A 94 1.11 -4.93 -35.01
C GLN A 94 2.38 -4.70 -34.20
N SER A 95 2.22 -4.32 -32.94
CA SER A 95 3.31 -4.17 -31.97
C SER A 95 3.94 -5.52 -31.62
N GLU A 96 5.27 -5.53 -31.45
CA GLU A 96 5.99 -6.69 -30.89
C GLU A 96 5.70 -6.86 -29.39
N SER A 97 5.52 -5.75 -28.68
CA SER A 97 5.10 -5.72 -27.28
C SER A 97 3.58 -5.83 -27.15
N PHE A 98 3.12 -6.51 -26.11
CA PHE A 98 1.71 -6.58 -25.71
C PHE A 98 1.61 -6.36 -24.20
N PHE A 99 0.39 -6.15 -23.70
CA PHE A 99 0.12 -6.26 -22.27
C PHE A 99 -0.87 -7.41 -22.02
N GLN A 100 -0.80 -7.99 -20.83
CA GLN A 100 -1.75 -9.00 -20.38
C GLN A 100 -2.72 -8.37 -19.39
N LEU A 101 -3.99 -8.71 -19.49
CA LEU A 101 -4.99 -8.25 -18.53
C LEU A 101 -4.81 -9.00 -17.22
N ASP A 102 -4.51 -8.25 -16.16
CA ASP A 102 -4.47 -8.76 -14.79
C ASP A 102 -5.58 -8.12 -13.93
N THR A 103 -6.36 -9.00 -13.32
CA THR A 103 -7.55 -8.77 -12.50
C THR A 103 -7.47 -9.51 -11.17
N LEU A 104 -6.44 -10.34 -10.95
CA LEU A 104 -6.29 -11.10 -9.72
C LEU A 104 -5.62 -10.21 -8.67
N PRO A 105 -6.24 -10.00 -7.50
CA PRO A 105 -5.59 -9.23 -6.46
C PRO A 105 -4.49 -10.04 -5.76
N PRO A 106 -3.49 -9.36 -5.17
CA PRO A 106 -2.53 -10.03 -4.30
C PRO A 106 -3.21 -10.81 -3.18
N THR A 107 -2.62 -11.92 -2.79
CA THR A 107 -3.12 -12.78 -1.72
C THR A 107 -2.02 -13.20 -0.77
N ILE A 108 -2.42 -13.75 0.37
CA ILE A 108 -1.52 -14.46 1.28
C ILE A 108 -1.99 -15.91 1.33
N PRO A 109 -1.09 -16.90 1.22
CA PRO A 109 -1.45 -18.30 1.35
C PRO A 109 -2.24 -18.57 2.63
N ASN A 110 -3.31 -19.37 2.53
CA ASN A 110 -4.26 -19.60 3.64
C ASN A 110 -3.61 -20.17 4.92
N ASN A 111 -2.46 -20.82 4.79
CA ASN A 111 -1.67 -21.37 5.90
C ASN A 111 -0.74 -20.34 6.58
N LEU A 112 -0.66 -19.13 6.04
CA LEU A 112 0.20 -18.03 6.50
C LEU A 112 -0.68 -16.85 6.87
N ARG A 113 -1.50 -16.97 7.93
CA ARG A 113 -2.16 -15.80 8.50
C ARG A 113 -1.11 -15.03 9.29
N GLY A 114 -0.95 -13.74 8.96
CA GLY A 114 0.13 -12.85 9.40
C GLY A 114 0.75 -13.19 10.75
N PHE A 115 2.06 -13.38 10.72
CA PHE A 115 2.97 -13.45 11.88
C PHE A 115 2.71 -14.60 12.89
N ILE A 116 3.21 -15.79 12.55
CA ILE A 116 3.43 -16.88 13.51
C ILE A 116 4.78 -16.63 14.19
N LEU A 117 4.78 -16.16 15.44
CA LEU A 117 5.97 -16.27 16.28
C LEU A 117 6.07 -17.73 16.72
N THR A 118 7.02 -18.46 16.14
CA THR A 118 7.51 -19.71 16.69
C THR A 118 8.56 -19.36 17.74
N ASP A 119 8.19 -19.40 19.02
CA ASP A 119 9.05 -19.61 20.21
C ASP A 119 8.99 -18.54 21.34
N ASP A 120 9.10 -19.05 22.58
CA ASP A 120 8.82 -18.48 23.92
C ASP A 120 9.80 -17.40 24.45
N VAL A 121 10.21 -16.43 23.64
CA VAL A 121 11.10 -15.36 24.14
C VAL A 121 10.59 -14.01 23.69
N GLN A 122 10.75 -12.98 24.53
CA GLN A 122 10.83 -11.59 24.05
C GLN A 122 12.07 -11.42 23.19
N ALA A 123 12.12 -12.15 22.08
CA ALA A 123 13.10 -12.01 21.05
C ALA A 123 12.50 -11.04 20.05
N ALA A 124 13.21 -9.95 19.80
CA ALA A 124 12.98 -9.20 18.58
C ALA A 124 13.01 -10.20 17.41
N ASP A 125 11.95 -10.24 16.61
CA ASP A 125 12.00 -11.02 15.38
C ASP A 125 12.97 -10.33 14.43
N THR A 126 14.17 -10.88 14.33
CA THR A 126 15.23 -10.37 13.46
C THR A 126 15.15 -10.93 12.04
N THR A 127 14.17 -11.80 11.75
CA THR A 127 13.95 -12.37 10.41
C THR A 127 13.18 -11.41 9.52
N ILE A 128 12.47 -10.44 10.11
CA ILE A 128 11.81 -9.37 9.38
C ILE A 128 12.77 -8.19 9.25
N LEU A 129 13.20 -7.92 8.03
CA LEU A 129 14.02 -6.78 7.67
C LEU A 129 13.23 -5.89 6.72
N ASN A 130 13.35 -4.57 6.88
CA ASN A 130 12.86 -3.67 5.85
C ASN A 130 13.68 -3.80 4.56
N LEU A 131 13.22 -3.20 3.47
CA LEU A 131 13.95 -3.20 2.20
C LEU A 131 15.34 -2.57 2.28
N SER A 132 15.57 -1.70 3.27
CA SER A 132 16.88 -1.10 3.56
C SER A 132 17.81 -2.01 4.37
N GLY A 133 17.37 -3.22 4.75
CA GLY A 133 18.12 -4.15 5.60
C GLY A 133 18.25 -3.71 7.07
N GLU A 134 17.57 -2.63 7.45
CA GLU A 134 17.50 -2.14 8.82
C GLU A 134 16.62 -3.07 9.66
N ARG A 135 17.14 -3.41 10.84
CA ARG A 135 16.41 -4.19 11.83
C ARG A 135 15.38 -3.28 12.48
N ILE A 136 14.12 -3.44 12.11
CA ILE A 136 13.05 -2.73 12.80
C ILE A 136 12.47 -3.65 13.86
N PHE A 137 12.54 -3.20 15.11
CA PHE A 137 11.88 -3.87 16.23
C PHE A 137 10.36 -3.77 16.04
N LEU A 138 9.73 -4.90 15.76
CA LEU A 138 8.27 -4.98 15.76
C LEU A 138 7.79 -4.77 17.20
N THR A 139 7.00 -3.72 17.43
CA THR A 139 6.33 -3.52 18.72
C THR A 139 5.29 -4.60 18.99
N SER A 140 4.95 -5.42 18.00
CA SER A 140 4.07 -6.58 18.12
C SER A 140 4.77 -7.82 18.72
N LEU A 141 5.54 -7.67 19.79
CA LEU A 141 6.02 -8.83 20.55
C LEU A 141 4.99 -9.16 21.63
N ARG A 142 4.36 -10.32 21.44
CA ARG A 142 3.52 -10.97 22.46
C ARG A 142 4.36 -11.08 23.75
N ARG A 143 3.79 -10.72 24.89
CA ARG A 143 4.32 -11.21 26.17
C ARG A 143 3.57 -12.50 26.51
N GLU A 144 4.34 -13.56 26.70
CA GLU A 144 3.86 -14.82 27.24
C GLU A 144 3.45 -14.63 28.70
N ILE A 145 2.24 -15.07 29.07
CA ILE A 145 1.84 -15.14 30.48
C ILE A 145 2.17 -16.55 31.00
N GLY A 146 3.41 -16.73 31.45
CA GLY A 146 3.83 -17.90 32.24
C GLY A 146 3.84 -19.24 31.51
N GLY A 147 4.38 -19.31 30.28
CA GLY A 147 4.52 -20.60 29.58
C GLY A 147 3.44 -20.91 28.52
N ASP A 148 2.46 -20.02 28.32
CA ASP A 148 1.19 -20.36 27.65
C ASP A 148 0.92 -19.48 26.42
N MET A 149 1.18 -20.01 25.23
CA MET A 149 0.93 -19.35 23.94
C MET A 149 -0.56 -19.09 23.64
N SER A 150 -1.49 -19.65 24.41
CA SER A 150 -2.93 -19.31 24.30
C SER A 150 -3.28 -17.98 24.99
N LYS A 151 -2.35 -17.44 25.79
CA LYS A 151 -2.50 -16.17 26.53
C LYS A 151 -1.57 -15.12 25.94
N VAL A 152 -2.09 -14.41 24.94
CA VAL A 152 -1.43 -13.22 24.39
C VAL A 152 -1.69 -12.04 25.32
N GLU A 153 -0.64 -11.47 25.93
CA GLU A 153 -0.76 -10.19 26.63
C GLU A 153 -0.79 -9.04 25.63
N THR A 154 -1.81 -8.19 25.77
CA THR A 154 -1.94 -6.91 25.10
C THR A 154 -0.69 -6.05 25.27
N ILE A 155 -0.21 -5.47 24.17
CA ILE A 155 0.87 -4.46 24.21
C ILE A 155 0.30 -3.13 24.68
N ARG A 156 0.87 -2.55 25.74
CA ARG A 156 0.56 -1.19 26.20
C ARG A 156 1.60 -0.21 25.68
N LEU A 157 1.14 0.81 24.96
CA LEU A 157 1.94 1.95 24.53
C LEU A 157 1.84 3.05 25.58
N TRP A 158 2.93 3.26 26.30
CA TRP A 158 3.07 4.32 27.29
C TRP A 158 3.71 5.53 26.64
N THR A 159 3.03 6.68 26.72
CA THR A 159 3.54 7.98 26.23
C THR A 159 4.17 7.87 24.83
N ASN A 160 3.58 7.06 23.95
CA ASN A 160 4.13 6.71 22.64
C ASN A 160 3.00 6.57 21.63
N ASP A 161 3.16 7.25 20.51
CA ASP A 161 2.18 7.43 19.44
C ASP A 161 2.56 6.65 18.16
N SER A 162 3.58 5.80 18.26
CA SER A 162 4.08 4.95 17.18
C SER A 162 3.63 3.50 17.36
N ILE A 163 3.02 2.94 16.32
CA ILE A 163 2.63 1.53 16.20
C ILE A 163 3.47 0.90 15.09
N ASN A 164 4.35 -0.03 15.46
CA ASN A 164 5.19 -0.76 14.51
C ASN A 164 4.65 -2.18 14.29
N PHE A 165 4.51 -2.57 13.03
CA PHE A 165 4.03 -3.88 12.60
C PHE A 165 4.67 -4.25 11.26
N ALA A 166 4.50 -5.49 10.80
CA ALA A 166 5.04 -5.93 9.54
C ALA A 166 4.09 -6.86 8.79
N THR A 167 4.40 -7.06 7.52
CA THR A 167 3.64 -7.90 6.61
C THR A 167 4.58 -8.74 5.75
N GLN A 168 4.23 -9.99 5.47
CA GLN A 168 5.09 -10.93 4.74
C GLN A 168 4.24 -11.93 3.96
N HIS A 169 4.90 -12.67 3.07
CA HIS A 169 4.31 -13.76 2.30
C HIS A 169 3.17 -13.38 1.36
N TRP A 170 3.07 -12.09 1.02
CA TRP A 170 2.23 -11.67 -0.09
C TRP A 170 2.72 -12.30 -1.39
N GLN A 171 1.76 -12.78 -2.16
CA GLN A 171 1.98 -13.35 -3.47
C GLN A 171 1.07 -12.63 -4.45
N ASP A 172 1.60 -12.36 -5.63
CA ASP A 172 0.82 -11.93 -6.77
C ASP A 172 0.44 -13.18 -7.58
N PRO A 173 -0.82 -13.63 -7.52
CA PRO A 173 -1.25 -14.82 -8.23
C PRO A 173 -1.31 -14.57 -9.74
N LYS A 174 -1.10 -15.64 -10.52
CA LYS A 174 -1.37 -15.65 -11.96
C LYS A 174 -2.03 -16.95 -12.38
N GLU A 175 -2.76 -16.90 -13.49
CA GLU A 175 -3.23 -18.09 -14.20
C GLU A 175 -2.09 -18.74 -14.99
N ASP A 176 -2.19 -20.05 -15.24
CA ASP A 176 -1.16 -20.81 -15.97
C ASP A 176 -0.94 -20.30 -17.41
N THR A 177 -1.94 -19.62 -17.98
CA THR A 177 -1.88 -19.02 -19.33
C THR A 177 -1.11 -17.71 -19.38
N GLU A 178 -0.78 -17.12 -18.23
CA GLU A 178 -0.07 -15.85 -18.15
C GLU A 178 1.44 -16.01 -18.27
N VAL A 179 2.06 -15.11 -19.05
CA VAL A 179 3.51 -15.11 -19.27
C VAL A 179 4.22 -14.75 -17.97
N ASP A 180 3.70 -13.76 -17.23
CA ASP A 180 4.29 -13.31 -15.98
C ASP A 180 3.24 -12.73 -15.02
N VAL A 181 3.62 -12.53 -13.75
CA VAL A 181 2.82 -11.81 -12.73
C VAL A 181 2.97 -10.30 -12.92
N SER A 182 1.98 -9.49 -12.51
CA SER A 182 2.11 -8.02 -12.57
C SER A 182 3.02 -7.47 -11.47
N GLY A 183 3.21 -8.25 -10.41
CA GLY A 183 4.01 -7.95 -9.25
C GLY A 183 3.30 -7.02 -8.27
N ILE A 184 3.68 -7.13 -6.99
CA ILE A 184 3.21 -6.21 -5.95
C ILE A 184 3.82 -4.84 -6.21
N ALA A 185 2.99 -3.79 -6.22
CA ALA A 185 3.42 -2.42 -6.39
C ALA A 185 3.55 -1.67 -5.06
N ARG A 186 2.66 -1.93 -4.10
CA ARG A 186 2.70 -1.29 -2.79
C ARG A 186 1.94 -2.03 -1.70
N TYR A 187 2.34 -1.79 -0.46
CA TYR A 187 1.55 -2.08 0.74
C TYR A 187 0.88 -0.83 1.27
N GLN A 188 -0.36 -0.97 1.72
CA GLN A 188 -1.12 0.11 2.35
C GLN A 188 -1.66 -0.38 3.68
N TYR A 189 -1.75 0.52 4.65
CA TYR A 189 -2.26 0.19 5.97
C TYR A 189 -3.31 1.20 6.43
N ALA A 190 -4.25 0.73 7.23
CA ALA A 190 -5.24 1.55 7.91
C ALA A 190 -5.22 1.25 9.41
N LEU A 191 -5.67 2.20 10.23
CA LEU A 191 -5.70 2.07 11.68
C LEU A 191 -7.14 2.13 12.18
N TYR A 192 -7.50 1.17 13.03
CA TYR A 192 -8.79 1.13 13.70
C TYR A 192 -8.65 1.53 15.16
N GLU A 193 -9.65 2.21 15.71
CA GLU A 193 -9.74 2.64 17.12
C GLU A 193 -11.00 2.06 17.77
N SER A 194 -10.90 1.65 19.03
CA SER A 194 -12.03 1.21 19.84
C SER A 194 -12.94 2.37 20.28
N ALA A 195 -14.20 2.05 20.57
CA ALA A 195 -15.14 3.04 21.10
C ALA A 195 -14.73 3.57 22.49
N ASN A 196 -14.14 2.71 23.33
CA ASN A 196 -13.74 3.00 24.70
C ASN A 196 -12.50 2.17 25.13
N ASP A 197 -12.24 2.10 26.43
CA ASP A 197 -11.13 1.36 27.03
C ASP A 197 -11.41 -0.14 27.21
N ASP A 198 -12.58 -0.62 26.80
CA ASP A 198 -12.90 -2.05 26.73
C ASP A 198 -12.30 -2.67 25.46
N GLU A 199 -11.52 -3.74 25.66
CA GLU A 199 -10.82 -4.48 24.60
C GLU A 199 -11.80 -5.09 23.58
N ASP A 200 -12.98 -5.45 24.04
CA ASP A 200 -14.03 -6.12 23.27
C ASP A 200 -15.05 -5.15 22.69
N SER A 201 -14.85 -3.84 22.89
CA SER A 201 -15.72 -2.83 22.30
C SER A 201 -15.64 -2.81 20.77
N ALA A 202 -16.64 -2.18 20.16
CA ALA A 202 -16.65 -1.98 18.71
C ALA A 202 -15.47 -1.12 18.26
N PHE A 203 -14.87 -1.50 17.14
CA PHE A 203 -13.81 -0.73 16.49
C PHE A 203 -14.35 -0.01 15.25
N SER A 204 -13.81 1.17 15.00
CA SER A 204 -14.12 2.00 13.84
C SER A 204 -12.84 2.47 13.15
N LEU A 205 -12.94 2.80 11.86
CA LEU A 205 -11.81 3.32 11.10
C LEU A 205 -11.36 4.65 11.71
N PHE A 206 -10.14 4.67 12.24
CA PHE A 206 -9.52 5.87 12.81
C PHE A 206 -8.70 6.61 11.76
N ARG A 207 -7.92 5.87 10.97
CA ARG A 207 -7.16 6.37 9.82
C ARG A 207 -7.39 5.49 8.62
N ASP A 208 -7.76 6.14 7.53
CA ASP A 208 -7.92 5.51 6.23
C ASP A 208 -6.56 5.02 5.68
N TYR A 209 -6.60 4.24 4.60
CA TYR A 209 -5.43 3.61 4.03
C TYR A 209 -4.35 4.61 3.62
N GLN A 210 -3.15 4.39 4.13
CA GLN A 210 -1.94 5.15 3.83
C GLN A 210 -0.87 4.23 3.25
N THR A 211 0.00 4.79 2.42
CA THR A 211 1.16 4.10 1.85
C THR A 211 2.42 4.71 2.46
N GLN A 212 3.43 3.89 2.76
CA GLN A 212 4.71 4.40 3.20
C GLN A 212 5.49 5.06 2.05
N SER A 213 6.50 5.86 2.40
CA SER A 213 7.41 6.47 1.41
C SER A 213 8.11 5.42 0.55
N ASP A 214 8.54 4.32 1.16
CA ASP A 214 8.95 3.11 0.44
C ASP A 214 7.76 2.18 0.32
N SER A 215 7.18 2.12 -0.88
CA SER A 215 5.92 1.44 -1.14
C SER A 215 5.99 -0.07 -0.94
N LEU A 216 7.17 -0.67 -1.07
CA LEU A 216 7.36 -2.11 -0.96
C LEU A 216 7.94 -2.54 0.39
N ASP A 217 8.10 -1.60 1.32
CA ASP A 217 8.60 -1.93 2.64
C ASP A 217 7.60 -2.83 3.39
N THR A 218 8.13 -3.91 3.95
CA THR A 218 7.34 -4.90 4.68
C THR A 218 7.21 -4.54 6.15
N VAL A 219 8.01 -3.59 6.65
CA VAL A 219 7.90 -3.11 8.02
C VAL A 219 7.32 -1.71 8.06
N ILE A 220 6.22 -1.60 8.79
CA ILE A 220 5.39 -0.41 8.84
C ILE A 220 5.47 0.24 10.21
N VAL A 221 5.75 1.54 10.23
CA VAL A 221 5.71 2.40 11.40
C VAL A 221 4.61 3.43 11.20
N ALA A 222 3.48 3.22 11.87
CA ALA A 222 2.36 4.15 11.88
C ALA A 222 2.52 5.11 13.06
N VAL A 223 2.71 6.40 12.78
CA VAL A 223 2.78 7.45 13.81
C VAL A 223 1.50 8.28 13.72
N ASP A 224 0.73 8.33 14.80
CA ASP A 224 -0.52 9.07 14.81
C ASP A 224 -0.86 9.67 16.18
N SER A 225 -1.77 10.64 16.20
CA SER A 225 -2.32 11.27 17.41
C SER A 225 -3.24 10.31 18.17
N LEU A 226 -2.67 9.23 18.72
CA LEU A 226 -3.38 8.22 19.51
C LEU A 226 -3.97 8.85 20.78
N ARG A 227 -5.08 8.30 21.25
CA ARG A 227 -5.83 8.79 22.42
C ARG A 227 -5.55 7.91 23.62
N HIS A 228 -5.50 8.53 24.79
CA HIS A 228 -5.47 7.81 26.05
C HIS A 228 -6.70 6.91 26.20
N ASN A 229 -6.52 5.73 26.84
CA ASN A 229 -7.58 4.78 27.14
C ASN A 229 -8.36 4.34 25.90
N ARG A 230 -7.60 3.99 24.85
CA ARG A 230 -8.12 3.47 23.59
C ARG A 230 -7.26 2.32 23.09
N TRP A 231 -7.93 1.40 22.42
CA TRP A 231 -7.33 0.28 21.74
C TRP A 231 -7.21 0.56 20.25
N TYR A 232 -6.14 0.07 19.66
CA TYR A 232 -5.85 0.22 18.25
C TYR A 232 -5.42 -1.11 17.64
N TYR A 233 -5.78 -1.34 16.38
CA TYR A 233 -5.14 -2.38 15.58
C TYR A 233 -4.93 -1.92 14.14
N PRO A 234 -3.76 -2.23 13.55
CA PRO A 234 -3.52 -1.97 12.15
C PRO A 234 -4.14 -3.07 11.28
N VAL A 235 -4.49 -2.70 10.07
CA VAL A 235 -4.76 -3.65 8.99
C VAL A 235 -3.90 -3.31 7.79
N VAL A 236 -3.58 -4.31 6.97
CA VAL A 236 -2.72 -4.16 5.81
C VAL A 236 -3.41 -4.69 4.56
N GLN A 237 -3.20 -4.06 3.41
CA GLN A 237 -3.57 -4.60 2.11
C GLN A 237 -2.41 -4.40 1.14
N ALA A 238 -2.28 -5.30 0.17
CA ALA A 238 -1.34 -5.16 -0.92
C ALA A 238 -2.07 -4.71 -2.18
N VAL A 239 -1.38 -3.93 -3.01
CA VAL A 239 -1.86 -3.52 -4.33
C VAL A 239 -0.81 -3.92 -5.35
N ASP A 240 -1.24 -4.62 -6.38
CA ASP A 240 -0.37 -5.01 -7.50
C ASP A 240 -0.13 -3.84 -8.49
N SER A 241 0.72 -4.08 -9.49
CA SER A 241 1.01 -3.12 -10.55
C SER A 241 -0.15 -2.91 -11.51
N ALA A 242 -1.09 -3.86 -11.60
CA ALA A 242 -2.32 -3.75 -12.36
C ALA A 242 -3.42 -2.92 -11.65
N GLY A 243 -3.18 -2.57 -10.38
CA GLY A 243 -4.05 -1.79 -9.52
C GLY A 243 -5.10 -2.60 -8.75
N ASN A 244 -5.05 -3.94 -8.75
CA ASN A 244 -5.96 -4.75 -7.97
C ASN A 244 -5.51 -4.77 -6.51
N THR A 245 -6.47 -4.66 -5.60
CA THR A 245 -6.22 -4.55 -4.16
C THR A 245 -6.65 -5.84 -3.47
N SER A 246 -5.78 -6.35 -2.61
CA SER A 246 -6.05 -7.54 -1.82
C SER A 246 -7.23 -7.36 -0.87
N ASN A 247 -7.74 -8.47 -0.36
CA ASN A 247 -8.51 -8.43 0.88
C ASN A 247 -7.65 -7.85 2.01
N THR A 248 -8.31 -7.23 2.98
CA THR A 248 -7.67 -6.68 4.17
C THR A 248 -7.08 -7.80 5.04
N LEU A 249 -5.77 -7.74 5.27
CA LEU A 249 -5.05 -8.53 6.25
C LEU A 249 -5.21 -7.91 7.63
N GLU A 250 -5.91 -8.61 8.50
CA GLU A 250 -5.85 -8.40 9.95
C GLU A 250 -4.75 -9.29 10.54
N LEU A 251 -3.97 -8.74 11.47
CA LEU A 251 -2.89 -9.46 12.12
C LEU A 251 -3.40 -10.22 13.35
N TYR A 252 -3.03 -11.51 13.46
CA TYR A 252 -3.48 -12.39 14.53
C TYR A 252 -2.31 -13.10 15.21
N GLY A 253 -2.43 -13.28 16.52
CA GLY A 253 -1.59 -14.18 17.30
C GLY A 253 -2.40 -15.35 17.81
N GLY A 254 -2.36 -16.49 17.12
CA GLY A 254 -3.31 -17.59 17.39
C GLY A 254 -4.73 -17.15 17.02
N ASP A 255 -5.69 -17.35 17.92
CA ASP A 255 -7.10 -16.96 17.70
C ASP A 255 -7.40 -15.51 18.05
N LYS A 256 -6.42 -14.75 18.55
CA LYS A 256 -6.61 -13.36 18.99
C LYS A 256 -6.04 -12.36 18.01
N ARG A 257 -6.81 -11.33 17.69
CA ARG A 257 -6.33 -10.18 16.90
C ARG A 257 -5.23 -9.45 17.68
N LEU A 258 -4.16 -9.06 17.00
CA LEU A 258 -3.12 -8.24 17.59
C LEU A 258 -3.63 -6.79 17.71
N LYS A 259 -3.68 -6.30 18.94
CA LYS A 259 -4.12 -4.95 19.29
C LYS A 259 -3.12 -4.32 20.26
N VAL A 260 -3.07 -3.00 20.28
CA VAL A 260 -2.28 -2.21 21.22
C VAL A 260 -3.20 -1.29 22.02
N PHE A 261 -2.90 -1.08 23.30
CA PHE A 261 -3.64 -0.16 24.16
C PHE A 261 -2.80 1.07 24.48
N ARG A 262 -3.32 2.27 24.22
CA ARG A 262 -2.60 3.53 24.46
C ARG A 262 -2.91 4.10 25.84
N TYR A 263 -1.86 4.38 26.61
CA TYR A 263 -1.96 4.88 27.98
C TYR A 263 -0.99 6.03 28.27
N ASN A 264 -1.49 7.09 28.91
CA ASN A 264 -0.74 8.28 29.30
C ASN A 264 -0.10 8.01 30.67
N ALA A 265 1.16 8.40 30.84
CA ALA A 265 1.82 8.27 32.12
C ALA A 265 1.37 9.39 33.05
N ARG A 266 1.18 9.08 34.33
CA ARG A 266 0.99 10.13 35.33
C ARG A 266 2.21 11.06 35.37
N PRO A 267 2.03 12.38 35.58
CA PRO A 267 3.15 13.28 35.86
C PRO A 267 3.96 12.81 37.07
N ILE A 268 5.27 13.02 37.01
CA ILE A 268 6.21 12.64 38.07
C ILE A 268 6.89 13.91 38.58
N ALA A 269 6.76 14.18 39.87
CA ALA A 269 7.53 15.23 40.53
C ALA A 269 8.93 14.72 40.89
N ASP A 270 9.94 15.56 40.70
CA ASP A 270 11.29 15.26 41.16
C ASP A 270 11.31 15.15 42.70
N PRO A 271 12.08 14.20 43.27
CA PRO A 271 12.19 14.07 44.71
C PRO A 271 12.81 15.33 45.32
N VAL A 272 12.18 15.86 46.36
CA VAL A 272 12.73 16.97 47.14
C VAL A 272 13.88 16.43 48.01
N PRO A 273 15.09 16.99 47.91
CA PRO A 273 16.21 16.54 48.72
C PRO A 273 15.94 16.81 50.21
N ASN A 274 16.49 15.97 51.07
CA ASN A 274 16.40 16.20 52.52
C ASN A 274 17.21 17.45 52.89
N VAL A 275 16.56 18.42 53.53
CA VAL A 275 17.20 19.68 53.95
C VAL A 275 16.88 19.95 55.43
N THR A 276 17.88 20.40 56.17
CA THR A 276 17.71 20.94 57.53
C THR A 276 17.37 22.43 57.44
N ALA A 277 16.14 22.80 57.77
CA ALA A 277 15.71 24.19 57.90
C ALA A 277 15.83 24.66 59.36
N TYR A 278 16.15 25.94 59.55
CA TYR A 278 16.17 26.60 60.85
C TYR A 278 14.93 27.47 61.02
N GLU A 279 14.45 27.62 62.25
CA GLU A 279 13.17 28.25 62.61
C GLU A 279 12.99 29.69 62.10
N ASP A 280 14.10 30.42 61.87
CA ASP A 280 14.10 31.81 61.44
C ASP A 280 14.58 32.03 59.98
N VAL A 281 14.75 30.95 59.21
CA VAL A 281 15.22 31.02 57.82
C VAL A 281 14.12 30.54 56.87
N PHE A 282 13.66 31.44 56.00
CA PHE A 282 12.74 31.07 54.91
C PHE A 282 13.42 30.08 53.96
N TRP A 283 12.83 28.91 53.80
CA TRP A 283 13.25 27.90 52.85
C TRP A 283 12.17 27.72 51.78
N GLU A 284 12.56 27.87 50.53
CA GLU A 284 11.72 27.70 49.36
C GLU A 284 12.43 26.77 48.39
N GLU A 285 11.68 25.82 47.83
CA GLU A 285 12.15 24.87 46.82
C GLU A 285 11.13 24.82 45.69
N VAL A 286 11.61 24.98 44.46
CA VAL A 286 10.77 24.85 43.27
C VAL A 286 10.74 23.39 42.84
N ILE A 287 9.59 22.75 43.02
CA ILE A 287 9.38 21.36 42.57
C ILE A 287 9.27 21.36 41.04
N LYS A 288 10.12 20.57 40.39
CA LYS A 288 9.97 20.28 38.96
C LYS A 288 9.01 19.11 38.79
N VAL A 289 7.99 19.30 37.97
CA VAL A 289 7.06 18.26 37.54
C VAL A 289 7.38 17.92 36.10
N ASN A 290 7.72 16.66 35.85
CA ASN A 290 8.00 16.13 34.53
C ASN A 290 6.80 15.30 34.07
N ASP A 291 6.23 15.68 32.93
CA ASP A 291 5.21 14.89 32.23
C ASP A 291 5.81 14.29 30.96
N LYS A 292 5.70 12.97 30.82
CA LYS A 292 6.22 12.24 29.66
C LYS A 292 5.27 12.31 28.45
N ASP A 293 3.99 12.61 28.67
CA ASP A 293 3.01 12.71 27.58
C ASP A 293 3.15 14.01 26.78
N LEU A 294 3.94 14.98 27.27
CA LEU A 294 4.29 16.19 26.51
C LEU A 294 5.02 15.86 25.19
N LEU A 295 5.65 14.69 25.11
CA LEU A 295 6.34 14.21 23.90
C LEU A 295 5.40 13.54 22.89
N THR A 296 4.12 13.40 23.21
CA THR A 296 3.11 12.77 22.37
C THR A 296 2.43 13.81 21.48
N LEU A 297 1.89 13.40 20.34
CA LEU A 297 1.36 14.32 19.33
C LEU A 297 0.12 15.08 19.80
N ARG A 298 -0.68 14.49 20.69
CA ARG A 298 -1.83 15.18 21.26
C ARG A 298 -1.48 16.07 22.44
N SER A 299 -0.29 15.92 23.03
CA SER A 299 -0.07 16.30 24.44
C SER A 299 -1.25 15.82 25.30
N ASP A 300 -1.46 16.36 26.49
CA ASP A 300 -2.53 15.95 27.40
C ASP A 300 -3.96 16.08 26.84
#